data_AF-A0A7K3Y0G3-F1
#
_entry.id   AF-A0A7K3Y0G3-F1
#
_cell.length_a   1.000
_cell.length_b   1.000
_cell.length_c   1.000
_cell.angle_alpha   90.00
_cell.angle_beta   90.00
_cell.angle_gamma   90.00
#
_symmetry.space_group_name_H-M   'P 1'
#
loop_
_entity.id
_entity.type
_entity.pdbx_description
1 polymer ?
#
loop_
_entity_poly.entity_id
_entity_poly.type
_entity_poly.pdbx_seq_one_letter_code
_entity_poly.pdbx_strand_id
1 'polypeptide(L)'
;MRADEYESFSEIKGRLDEIVQAVGDDALPLDDALTLYEEAVALGLRVSDLLEESITEEELTEAAADGQPLPDSDGSAASQEV
;
A
#
# COMPACT_ATOMS: atom_id res chain seq x y z
N MET A 1 1.19 -16.22 -3.23
CA MET A 1 2.32 -15.36 -3.64
C MET A 1 2.28 -14.12 -2.75
N ARG A 2 3.39 -13.72 -2.11
CA ARG A 2 3.37 -12.62 -1.15
C ARG A 2 3.72 -11.31 -1.83
N ALA A 3 2.70 -10.50 -2.13
CA ALA A 3 2.90 -9.10 -2.50
C ALA A 3 3.62 -8.31 -1.37
N ASP A 4 3.56 -8.81 -0.13
CA ASP A 4 4.30 -8.28 1.02
C ASP A 4 5.84 -8.30 0.90
N GLU A 5 6.41 -9.05 -0.06
CA GLU A 5 7.86 -9.06 -0.27
C GLU A 5 8.37 -7.81 -1.00
N TYR A 6 7.48 -6.98 -1.55
CA TYR A 6 7.82 -5.75 -2.25
C TYR A 6 7.55 -4.54 -1.35
N GLU A 7 8.63 -3.83 -0.99
CA GLU A 7 8.59 -2.73 -0.03
C GLU A 7 8.57 -1.34 -0.71
N SER A 8 8.85 -1.28 -2.01
CA SER A 8 8.87 -0.01 -2.76
C SER A 8 8.08 -0.04 -4.07
N PHE A 9 7.58 1.13 -4.48
CA PHE A 9 6.90 1.32 -5.77
C PHE A 9 7.74 0.89 -6.97
N SER A 10 9.06 1.08 -6.91
CA SER A 10 9.96 0.71 -8.02
C SER A 10 10.05 -0.80 -8.20
N GLU A 11 10.09 -1.55 -7.10
CA GLU A 11 10.15 -3.01 -7.14
C GLU A 11 8.83 -3.59 -7.64
N ILE A 12 7.71 -3.08 -7.14
CA ILE A 12 6.38 -3.50 -7.59
C ILE A 12 6.18 -3.19 -9.08
N LYS A 13 6.60 -2.00 -9.53
CA LYS A 13 6.55 -1.63 -10.96
C LYS A 13 7.40 -2.57 -11.81
N GLY A 14 8.62 -2.89 -11.37
CA GLY A 14 9.49 -3.84 -12.06
C GLY A 14 8.82 -5.20 -12.24
N ARG A 15 8.19 -5.72 -11.19
CA ARG A 15 7.47 -7.00 -11.25
C ARG A 15 6.24 -6.95 -12.14
N LEU A 16 5.47 -5.86 -12.10
CA LEU A 16 4.33 -5.66 -13.02
C LEU A 16 4.79 -5.63 -14.48
N ASP A 17 5.90 -4.96 -14.79
CA ASP A 17 6.46 -4.92 -16.15
C ASP A 17 6.89 -6.32 -16.64
N GLU A 18 7.42 -7.18 -15.76
CA GLU A 18 7.72 -8.59 -16.06
C GLU A 18 6.45 -9.41 -16.32
N ILE A 19 5.43 -9.25 -15.48
CA ILE A 19 4.13 -9.92 -15.65
C ILE A 19 3.49 -9.55 -16.99
N VAL A 20 3.50 -8.25 -17.36
CA VAL A 20 2.97 -7.77 -18.64
C VAL A 20 3.71 -8.39 -19.81
N GLN A 21 5.05 -8.51 -19.74
CA GLN A 21 5.82 -9.19 -20.78
C GLN A 21 5.46 -10.68 -20.88
N ALA A 22 5.33 -11.38 -19.74
CA ALA A 22 5.01 -12.80 -19.73
C ALA A 22 3.60 -13.09 -20.27
N VAL A 23 2.60 -12.31 -19.86
CA VAL A 23 1.21 -12.44 -20.35
C VAL A 23 1.07 -12.08 -21.83
N GLY A 24 1.98 -11.25 -22.36
CA GLY A 24 2.05 -10.92 -23.78
C GLY A 24 2.60 -12.04 -24.67
N ASP A 25 3.09 -13.15 -24.10
CA ASP A 25 3.57 -14.31 -24.84
C ASP A 25 2.42 -15.28 -25.14
N ASP A 26 2.10 -15.45 -26.42
CA ASP A 26 1.05 -16.38 -26.90
C ASP A 26 1.37 -17.86 -26.59
N ALA A 27 2.61 -18.18 -26.21
CA ALA A 27 3.00 -19.53 -25.79
C ALA A 27 2.68 -19.81 -24.31
N LEU A 28 2.27 -18.81 -23.52
CA LEU A 28 1.96 -18.96 -22.11
C LEU A 28 0.64 -19.75 -21.92
N PRO A 29 0.62 -20.83 -21.11
CA PRO A 29 -0.61 -21.52 -20.75
C PRO A 29 -1.61 -20.60 -20.05
N LEU A 30 -2.90 -20.83 -20.30
CA LEU A 30 -3.97 -20.02 -19.69
C LEU A 30 -3.93 -20.03 -18.16
N ASP A 31 -3.67 -21.18 -17.54
CA ASP A 31 -3.60 -21.29 -16.08
C ASP A 31 -2.44 -20.47 -15.49
N ASP A 32 -1.30 -20.43 -16.19
CA ASP A 32 -0.15 -19.61 -15.80
C ASP A 32 -0.47 -18.12 -15.99
N ALA A 33 -1.14 -17.75 -17.09
CA ALA A 33 -1.60 -16.37 -17.32
C ALA A 33 -2.59 -15.89 -16.25
N LEU A 34 -3.52 -16.75 -15.81
CA LEU A 34 -4.44 -16.44 -14.72
C LEU A 34 -3.69 -16.25 -13.39
N THR A 35 -2.71 -17.10 -13.11
CA THR A 35 -1.85 -16.98 -11.91
C THR A 35 -1.11 -15.64 -11.90
N LEU A 36 -0.53 -15.24 -13.03
CA LEU A 36 0.16 -13.95 -13.17
C LEU A 36 -0.80 -12.76 -13.04
N TYR A 37 -2.03 -12.89 -13.53
CA TYR A 37 -3.06 -11.86 -13.35
C TYR A 37 -3.43 -11.67 -11.88
N GLU A 38 -3.64 -12.78 -11.14
CA GLU A 38 -3.89 -12.74 -9.70
C GLU A 38 -2.73 -12.09 -8.93
N GLU A 39 -1.49 -12.38 -9.33
CA GLU A 39 -0.30 -11.73 -8.77
C GLU A 39 -0.32 -10.22 -9.02
N ALA A 40 -0.62 -9.79 -10.25
CA ALA A 40 -0.70 -8.37 -10.60
C ALA A 40 -1.77 -7.62 -9.78
N VAL A 41 -2.91 -8.26 -9.51
CA VAL A 41 -3.96 -7.68 -8.64
C VAL A 41 -3.45 -7.52 -7.21
N ALA A 42 -2.79 -8.53 -6.65
CA ALA A 42 -2.23 -8.45 -5.31
C ALA A 42 -1.16 -7.35 -5.19
N LEU A 43 -0.31 -7.19 -6.20
CA LEU A 43 0.66 -6.11 -6.29
C LEU A 43 0.00 -4.73 -6.36
N GLY A 44 -1.09 -4.57 -7.11
CA GLY A 44 -1.85 -3.32 -7.17
C GLY A 44 -2.48 -2.92 -5.82
N LEU A 45 -2.93 -3.90 -5.04
CA LEU A 45 -3.40 -3.66 -3.67
C LEU A 45 -2.25 -3.19 -2.78
N ARG A 46 -1.08 -3.86 -2.84
CA ARG A 46 0.10 -3.44 -2.07
C ARG A 46 0.55 -2.02 -2.40
N VAL A 47 0.45 -1.60 -3.66
CA VAL A 47 0.73 -0.21 -4.08
C VAL A 47 -0.24 0.78 -3.42
N SER A 48 -1.52 0.39 -3.29
CA SER A 48 -2.53 1.23 -2.63
C SER A 48 -2.22 1.35 -1.14
N ASP A 49 -1.85 0.25 -0.48
CA ASP A 49 -1.43 0.25 0.92
C ASP A 49 -0.17 1.11 1.14
N LEU A 50 0.87 0.94 0.31
CA LEU A 50 2.10 1.75 0.40
C LEU A 50 1.83 3.25 0.16
N LEU A 51 0.86 3.58 -0.69
CA LEU A 51 0.45 4.97 -0.90
C LEU A 51 -0.20 5.54 0.36
N GLU A 52 -1.11 4.80 0.99
CA GLU A 52 -1.75 5.19 2.25
C GLU A 52 -0.73 5.34 3.40
N GLU A 53 0.22 4.40 3.51
CA GLU A 53 1.34 4.47 4.46
C GLU A 53 2.19 5.73 4.23
N SER A 54 2.54 6.05 2.97
CA SER A 54 3.35 7.24 2.64
C SER A 54 2.64 8.57 2.93
N ILE A 55 1.32 8.64 2.70
CA ILE A 55 0.50 9.81 3.05
C ILE A 55 0.47 9.98 4.56
N THR A 56 0.29 8.87 5.30
CA THR A 56 0.27 8.90 6.77
C THR A 56 1.60 9.38 7.33
N GLU A 57 2.73 8.90 6.82
CA GLU A 57 4.05 9.40 7.22
C GLU A 57 4.23 10.89 6.88
N GLU A 58 3.81 11.33 5.69
CA GLU A 58 3.90 12.73 5.29
C GLU A 58 3.06 13.64 6.21
N GLU A 59 1.80 13.28 6.49
CA GLU A 59 0.92 14.02 7.43
C GLU A 59 1.49 14.06 8.86
N LEU A 60 2.07 12.96 9.35
CA LEU A 60 2.76 12.93 10.65
C LEU A 60 3.99 13.83 10.66
N THR A 61 4.78 13.84 9.58
CA THR A 61 5.95 14.72 9.47
C THR A 61 5.57 16.19 9.37
N GLU A 62 4.49 16.52 8.65
CA GLU A 62 3.98 17.87 8.52
C GLU A 62 3.38 18.36 9.86
N ALA A 63 2.60 17.54 10.55
CA ALA A 63 2.09 17.84 11.89
C ALA A 63 3.21 18.03 12.93
N ALA A 64 4.28 17.24 12.85
CA ALA A 64 5.45 17.37 13.71
C ALA A 64 6.29 18.62 13.37
N ALA A 65 6.36 19.02 12.09
CA ALA A 65 7.08 20.21 11.64
C ALA A 65 6.36 21.51 12.02
N ASP A 66 5.02 21.52 12.07
CA ASP A 66 4.21 22.68 12.44
C ASP A 66 4.05 22.88 13.97
N GLY A 67 4.69 22.03 14.78
CA GLY A 67 4.72 22.15 16.24
C GLY A 67 3.34 22.11 16.91
N GLN A 68 2.32 21.59 16.22
CA GLN A 68 0.99 21.47 16.79
C GLN A 68 0.93 20.23 17.70
N PRO A 69 0.45 20.36 18.94
CA PRO A 69 0.28 19.21 19.82
C PRO A 69 -0.71 18.24 19.17
N LEU A 70 -0.34 16.96 19.14
CA LEU A 70 -1.25 15.86 18.81
C LEU A 70 -2.57 16.10 19.55
N PRO A 71 -3.74 15.98 18.88
CA PRO A 71 -4.99 16.10 19.59
C PRO A 71 -5.00 15.00 20.65
N ASP A 72 -4.88 15.41 21.92
CA ASP A 72 -5.12 14.53 23.04
C ASP A 72 -6.48 13.89 22.78
N SER A 73 -6.46 12.58 22.54
CA SER A 73 -7.65 11.76 22.66
C SER A 73 -8.01 11.72 24.15
N ASP A 74 -8.41 12.86 24.70
CA ASP A 74 -9.07 12.93 26.01
C ASP A 74 -10.52 12.51 25.81
N GLY A 75 -10.68 11.22 25.55
CA GLY A 75 -11.89 10.50 25.90
C GLY A 75 -11.99 10.41 27.41
N SER A 76 -12.23 11.53 28.09
CA SER A 76 -12.59 11.54 29.50
C SER A 76 -13.53 12.71 29.80
N ALA A 77 -14.75 12.63 29.26
CA ALA A 77 -15.92 13.22 29.90
C ALA A 77 -16.21 12.45 31.21
N ALA A 78 -15.32 12.55 32.18
CA ALA A 78 -15.55 12.19 33.57
C ALA A 78 -16.36 13.31 34.21
N SER A 79 -17.65 13.01 34.41
CA SER A 79 -18.52 13.46 35.51
C SER A 79 -18.01 14.64 36.37
N GLN A 80 -18.56 15.84 36.16
CA GLN A 80 -18.66 16.82 37.26
C GLN A 80 -19.83 17.82 37.07
N GLU A 81 -20.94 17.48 37.73
CA GLU A 81 -21.88 18.29 38.54
C GLU A 81 -21.96 19.83 38.36
N VAL A 82 -23.18 20.35 38.11
CA VAL A 82 -23.86 21.40 38.90
C VAL A 82 -25.37 21.16 38.90
#